data_AF-A0A1M5L7F0-F1
#
_entry.id   AF-A0A1M5L7F0-F1
#
_cell.length_a   1.000
_cell.length_b   1.000
_cell.length_c   1.000
_cell.angle_alpha   90.00
_cell.angle_beta   90.00
_cell.angle_gamma   90.00
#
_symmetry.space_group_name_H-M   'P 1'
#
loop_
_entity.id
_entity.type
_entity.pdbx_description
1 polymer ?
#
loop_
_entity_poly.entity_id
_entity_poly.type
_entity_poly.pdbx_seq_one_letter_code
_entity_poly.pdbx_strand_id
1 'polypeptide(L)'
;MKQTGLQTPLRAALCLALATSLSGCVFAIGADSDEFNHNKKSDHTRTEERNRSMIGRLPLGSDVAEVQTQLGNPDFVEALRGKSGEYRILRYRTQHLHSDGDTTRDETTPLVFVNGKLIGIGEAAYAKAVAD
;
A
#
# COMPACT_ATOMS: atom_id res chain seq x y z
N MET A 1 -21.28 75.22 28.77
CA MET A 1 -19.99 75.00 28.08
C MET A 1 -20.00 73.60 27.50
N LYS A 2 -19.79 73.46 26.18
CA LYS A 2 -19.75 72.18 25.44
C LYS A 2 -18.42 71.47 25.73
N GLN A 3 -18.43 70.15 25.90
CA GLN A 3 -17.43 69.26 25.28
C GLN A 3 -18.05 67.90 24.92
N THR A 4 -17.84 67.56 23.66
CA THR A 4 -18.13 66.33 22.92
C THR A 4 -17.09 65.26 23.23
N GLY A 5 -17.49 63.99 23.29
CA GLY A 5 -16.54 62.87 23.41
C GLY A 5 -17.22 61.52 23.29
N LEU A 6 -17.21 60.98 22.06
CA LEU A 6 -17.60 59.64 21.67
C LEU A 6 -16.75 58.58 22.40
N GLN A 7 -17.39 57.65 23.12
CA GLN A 7 -16.80 56.36 23.49
C GLN A 7 -17.90 55.29 23.39
N THR A 8 -17.69 54.39 22.44
CA THR A 8 -18.54 53.30 21.95
C THR A 8 -18.94 52.29 23.02
N PRO A 9 -20.21 51.87 23.12
CA PRO A 9 -20.55 50.72 23.91
C PRO A 9 -20.61 49.47 23.01
N LEU A 10 -20.14 48.36 23.59
CA LEU A 10 -20.91 47.12 23.63
C LEU A 10 -20.66 46.07 22.53
N ARG A 11 -20.15 44.93 23.04
CA ARG A 11 -20.42 43.54 22.67
C ARG A 11 -19.60 42.89 21.56
N ALA A 12 -18.68 42.05 22.06
CA ALA A 12 -18.19 40.81 21.48
C ALA A 12 -19.21 40.05 20.61
N ALA A 13 -18.75 39.63 19.43
CA ALA A 13 -19.21 38.42 18.76
C ALA A 13 -18.05 37.84 17.94
N LEU A 14 -17.38 36.87 18.54
CA LEU A 14 -16.40 35.98 17.91
C LEU A 14 -17.17 35.01 17.01
N CYS A 15 -17.11 35.19 15.69
CA CYS A 15 -17.64 34.24 14.71
C CYS A 15 -16.47 33.63 13.92
N LEU A 16 -15.82 32.63 14.53
CA LEU A 16 -14.85 31.77 13.86
C LEU A 16 -15.63 30.75 12.99
N ALA A 17 -16.03 31.17 11.79
CA ALA A 17 -16.57 30.25 10.79
C ALA A 17 -15.43 29.60 10.02
N LEU A 18 -14.78 28.60 10.63
CA LEU A 18 -13.92 27.66 9.92
C LEU A 18 -14.83 26.72 9.13
N ALA A 19 -15.11 27.07 7.88
CA ALA A 19 -15.67 26.14 6.91
C ALA A 19 -14.61 25.07 6.64
N THR A 20 -14.67 23.96 7.38
CA THR A 20 -13.92 22.75 7.04
C THR A 20 -14.46 22.27 5.70
N SER A 21 -13.69 22.51 4.65
CA SER A 21 -13.84 21.87 3.35
C SER A 21 -13.76 20.36 3.58
N LEU A 22 -14.90 19.70 3.65
CA LEU A 22 -14.98 18.26 3.63
C LEU A 22 -14.53 17.82 2.23
N SER A 23 -13.25 17.49 2.08
CA SER A 23 -12.74 16.83 0.89
C SER A 23 -13.33 15.41 0.86
N GLY A 24 -14.57 15.30 0.40
CA GLY A 24 -15.18 14.04 0.09
C GLY A 24 -14.56 13.49 -1.18
N CYS A 25 -13.73 12.46 -1.06
CA CYS A 25 -13.34 11.64 -2.20
C CYS A 25 -14.58 10.82 -2.60
N VAL A 26 -15.32 11.25 -3.62
CA VAL A 26 -16.37 10.44 -4.22
C VAL A 26 -15.70 9.30 -4.98
N PHE A 27 -15.86 8.07 -4.49
CA PHE A 27 -15.61 6.88 -5.32
C PHE A 27 -16.88 6.62 -6.14
N ALA A 28 -16.82 6.94 -7.42
CA ALA A 28 -17.84 6.52 -8.37
C ALA A 28 -17.68 5.01 -8.61
N ILE A 29 -18.66 4.22 -8.16
CA ILE A 29 -18.87 2.87 -8.68
C ILE A 29 -19.68 3.06 -9.96
N GLY A 30 -19.00 2.98 -11.10
CA GLY A 30 -19.67 2.88 -12.39
C GLY A 30 -20.47 1.59 -12.41
N ALA A 31 -21.78 1.70 -12.63
CA ALA A 31 -22.61 0.59 -13.02
C ALA A 31 -22.34 0.35 -14.52
N ASP A 32 -21.55 -0.68 -14.84
CA ASP A 32 -21.35 -1.15 -16.19
C ASP A 32 -22.48 -2.10 -16.60
N SER A 33 -23.25 -1.61 -17.57
CA SER A 33 -24.29 -2.30 -18.31
C SER A 33 -23.75 -3.56 -19.02
N ASP A 34 -24.46 -4.64 -18.78
CA ASP A 34 -24.50 -5.96 -19.40
C ASP A 34 -24.00 -6.05 -20.87
N GLU A 35 -22.82 -6.64 -21.07
CA GLU A 35 -22.41 -7.20 -22.36
C GLU A 35 -21.71 -8.57 -22.17
N PHE A 36 -22.19 -9.56 -22.92
CA PHE A 36 -21.89 -11.00 -22.84
C PHE A 36 -20.38 -11.34 -23.01
N ASN A 37 -19.69 -11.75 -21.93
CA ASN A 37 -18.51 -12.62 -22.02
C ASN A 37 -18.22 -13.34 -20.67
N HIS A 38 -18.61 -14.62 -20.56
CA HIS A 38 -18.41 -15.43 -19.35
C HIS A 38 -16.96 -15.92 -19.21
N ASN A 39 -16.06 -15.05 -18.79
CA ASN A 39 -14.82 -15.43 -18.11
C ASN A 39 -14.41 -14.35 -17.10
N LYS A 40 -15.26 -14.12 -16.10
CA LYS A 40 -14.97 -13.19 -15.01
C LYS A 40 -14.06 -13.92 -14.01
N LYS A 41 -12.74 -13.99 -14.30
CA LYS A 41 -11.76 -14.32 -13.24
C LYS A 41 -11.96 -13.31 -12.10
N SER A 42 -11.99 -13.79 -10.87
CA SER A 42 -12.05 -12.90 -9.70
C SER A 42 -10.83 -11.98 -9.67
N ASP A 43 -10.99 -10.79 -9.09
CA ASP A 43 -9.91 -9.79 -9.04
C ASP A 43 -8.68 -10.32 -8.30
N HIS A 44 -8.88 -11.21 -7.32
CA HIS A 44 -7.81 -11.91 -6.62
C HIS A 44 -6.98 -12.79 -7.56
N THR A 45 -7.61 -13.61 -8.41
CA THR A 45 -6.88 -14.46 -9.37
C THR A 45 -6.05 -13.62 -10.35
N ARG A 46 -6.59 -12.48 -10.81
CA ARG A 46 -5.85 -11.56 -11.70
C ARG A 46 -4.63 -10.97 -11.00
N THR A 47 -4.76 -10.60 -9.73
CA THR A 47 -3.67 -10.04 -8.94
C THR A 47 -2.56 -11.07 -8.69
N GLU A 48 -2.92 -12.30 -8.34
CA GLU A 48 -1.98 -13.41 -8.13
C GLU A 48 -1.17 -13.73 -9.40
N GLU A 49 -1.83 -13.82 -10.55
CA GLU A 49 -1.19 -14.08 -11.85
C GLU A 49 -0.26 -12.94 -12.25
N ARG A 50 -0.69 -11.69 -12.06
CA ARG A 50 0.13 -10.51 -12.32
C ARG A 50 1.38 -10.49 -11.43
N ASN A 51 1.21 -10.67 -10.12
CA ASN A 51 2.31 -10.68 -9.17
C ASN A 51 3.32 -11.78 -9.52
N ARG A 52 2.86 -13.01 -9.79
CA ARG A 52 3.72 -14.13 -10.17
C ARG A 52 4.51 -13.86 -11.46
N SER A 53 3.84 -13.31 -12.49
CA SER A 53 4.45 -12.98 -13.78
C SER A 53 5.54 -11.89 -13.63
N MET A 54 5.26 -10.84 -12.85
CA MET A 54 6.20 -9.75 -12.61
C MET A 54 7.39 -10.22 -11.76
N ILE A 55 7.13 -10.92 -10.65
CA ILE A 55 8.17 -11.45 -9.75
C ILE A 55 9.13 -12.38 -10.50
N GLY A 56 8.61 -13.25 -11.38
CA GLY A 56 9.43 -14.16 -12.17
C GLY A 56 10.37 -13.48 -13.17
N ARG A 57 10.22 -12.17 -13.38
CA ARG A 57 11.04 -11.36 -14.30
C ARG A 57 11.92 -10.33 -13.58
N LEU A 58 11.82 -10.23 -12.25
CA LEU A 58 12.61 -9.28 -11.47
C LEU A 58 14.09 -9.64 -11.48
N PRO A 59 14.97 -8.75 -11.95
CA PRO A 59 16.41 -8.98 -11.85
C PRO A 59 16.89 -8.80 -10.41
N LEU A 60 17.88 -9.60 -10.01
CA LEU A 60 18.60 -9.32 -8.77
C LEU A 60 19.28 -7.94 -8.87
N GLY A 61 19.33 -7.24 -7.74
CA GLY A 61 19.82 -5.87 -7.66
C GLY A 61 18.77 -4.80 -7.96
N SER A 62 17.52 -5.16 -8.29
CA SER A 62 16.42 -4.18 -8.39
C SER A 62 16.23 -3.38 -7.11
N ASP A 63 15.91 -2.09 -7.27
CA ASP A 63 15.60 -1.21 -6.15
C ASP A 63 14.24 -1.52 -5.54
N VAL A 64 14.16 -1.52 -4.22
CA VAL A 64 12.91 -1.76 -3.49
C VAL A 64 11.79 -0.81 -3.91
N ALA A 65 12.12 0.45 -4.19
CA ALA A 65 11.16 1.46 -4.64
C ALA A 65 10.63 1.16 -6.05
N GLU A 66 11.48 0.67 -6.94
CA GLU A 66 11.08 0.26 -8.29
C GLU A 66 10.16 -0.96 -8.23
N VAL A 67 10.51 -1.95 -7.41
CA VAL A 67 9.69 -3.14 -7.19
C VAL A 67 8.31 -2.77 -6.64
N GLN A 68 8.25 -1.89 -5.64
CA GLN A 68 6.98 -1.42 -5.08
C GLN A 68 6.16 -0.58 -6.08
N THR A 69 6.81 0.16 -6.98
CA THR A 69 6.11 0.88 -8.05
C THR A 69 5.47 -0.08 -9.05
N GLN A 70 6.14 -1.20 -9.37
CA GLN A 70 5.63 -2.19 -10.32
C GLN A 70 4.59 -3.14 -9.70
N LEU A 71 4.83 -3.61 -8.48
CA LEU A 71 3.97 -4.60 -7.80
C LEU A 71 2.90 -3.95 -6.91
N GLY A 72 3.07 -2.70 -6.50
CA GLY A 72 2.20 -2.04 -5.54
C GLY A 72 2.59 -2.37 -4.09
N ASN A 73 1.62 -2.18 -3.19
CA ASN A 73 1.82 -2.45 -1.77
C ASN A 73 1.93 -3.96 -1.52
N PRO A 74 2.92 -4.41 -0.74
CA PRO A 74 3.01 -5.80 -0.32
C PRO A 74 1.93 -6.14 0.71
N ASP A 75 1.53 -7.41 0.74
CA ASP A 75 0.61 -7.97 1.73
C ASP A 75 1.27 -8.01 3.12
N PHE A 76 2.56 -8.31 3.18
CA PHE A 76 3.34 -8.31 4.42
C PHE A 76 4.70 -7.63 4.24
N VAL A 77 5.14 -6.94 5.29
CA VAL A 77 6.46 -6.33 5.38
C VAL A 77 7.14 -6.77 6.66
N GLU A 78 8.34 -7.31 6.53
CA GLU A 78 9.22 -7.62 7.66
C GLU A 78 10.54 -6.88 7.47
N ALA A 79 11.11 -6.34 8.54
CA ALA A 79 12.42 -5.71 8.52
C ALA A 79 13.24 -6.23 9.70
N LEU A 80 14.48 -6.62 9.43
CA LEU A 80 15.40 -7.15 10.44
C LEU A 80 16.83 -6.69 10.14
N ARG A 81 17.66 -6.63 11.16
CA ARG A 81 19.06 -6.24 11.03
C ARG A 81 19.93 -7.49 11.15
N GLY A 82 20.66 -7.82 10.10
CA GLY A 82 21.64 -8.90 10.08
C GLY A 82 23.06 -8.37 10.04
N LYS A 83 24.03 -9.27 9.88
CA LYS A 83 25.45 -8.93 9.72
C LYS A 83 25.70 -8.18 8.43
N SER A 84 24.97 -8.51 7.37
CA SER A 84 25.14 -7.94 6.03
C SER A 84 24.45 -6.57 5.84
N GLY A 85 23.62 -6.13 6.81
CA GLY A 85 22.92 -4.85 6.76
C GLY A 85 21.46 -4.94 7.20
N GLU A 86 20.66 -3.97 6.75
CA GLU A 86 19.21 -4.01 6.95
C GLU A 86 18.58 -4.92 5.88
N TYR A 87 17.96 -5.99 6.35
CA TYR A 87 17.11 -6.85 5.54
C TYR A 87 15.69 -6.31 5.56
N ARG A 88 15.07 -6.24 4.39
CA ARG A 88 13.65 -5.97 4.23
C ARG A 88 13.03 -7.08 3.40
N ILE A 89 11.98 -7.69 3.90
CA ILE A 89 11.25 -8.76 3.20
C ILE A 89 9.87 -8.20 2.86
N LEU A 90 9.57 -8.15 1.56
CA LEU A 90 8.26 -7.79 1.06
C LEU A 90 7.57 -9.05 0.55
N ARG A 91 6.35 -9.33 1.00
CA ARG A 91 5.60 -10.51 0.55
C ARG A 91 4.41 -10.07 -0.28
N TYR A 92 4.24 -10.71 -1.42
CA TYR A 92 3.12 -10.47 -2.33
C TYR A 92 2.36 -11.76 -2.55
N ARG A 93 1.04 -11.70 -2.54
CA ARG A 93 0.17 -12.83 -2.84
C ARG A 93 0.39 -13.28 -4.28
N THR A 94 0.73 -14.55 -4.46
CA THR A 94 1.03 -15.14 -5.77
C THR A 94 0.19 -16.38 -6.05
N GLN A 95 -0.51 -16.91 -5.05
CA GLN A 95 -1.32 -18.12 -5.14
C GLN A 95 -2.45 -18.09 -4.11
N HIS A 96 -3.52 -18.83 -4.37
CA HIS A 96 -4.62 -19.06 -3.44
C HIS A 96 -4.52 -20.47 -2.86
N LEU A 97 -4.55 -20.60 -1.54
CA LEU A 97 -4.58 -21.87 -0.81
C LEU A 97 -5.85 -21.97 0.05
N HIS A 98 -6.27 -20.88 0.67
CA HIS A 98 -7.37 -20.89 1.65
C HIS A 98 -8.51 -19.97 1.20
N SER A 99 -9.74 -20.47 1.18
CA SER A 99 -10.93 -19.72 0.77
C SER A 99 -11.67 -19.08 1.96
N ASP A 100 -10.94 -18.55 2.93
CA ASP A 100 -11.46 -17.87 4.12
C ASP A 100 -11.52 -16.33 3.97
N GLY A 101 -10.95 -15.80 2.89
CA GLY A 101 -10.98 -14.37 2.55
C GLY A 101 -9.78 -13.58 3.07
N ASP A 102 -8.95 -14.18 3.90
CA ASP A 102 -7.72 -13.58 4.40
C ASP A 102 -6.53 -14.04 3.56
N THR A 103 -5.51 -13.18 3.41
CA THR A 103 -4.24 -13.58 2.80
C THR A 103 -3.32 -14.12 3.89
N THR A 104 -2.79 -15.31 3.69
CA THR A 104 -1.84 -15.95 4.61
C THR A 104 -0.41 -15.96 4.05
N ARG A 105 0.61 -16.23 4.88
CA ARG A 105 2.02 -16.14 4.42
C ARG A 105 2.37 -17.23 3.40
N ASP A 106 1.76 -18.40 3.49
CA ASP A 106 1.90 -19.53 2.56
C ASP A 106 1.22 -19.31 1.19
N GLU A 107 0.40 -18.26 1.07
CA GLU A 107 -0.18 -17.77 -0.18
C GLU A 107 0.67 -16.70 -0.89
N THR A 108 1.80 -16.34 -0.28
CA THR A 108 2.66 -15.25 -0.74
C THR A 108 4.05 -15.71 -1.14
N THR A 109 4.68 -14.96 -2.05
CA THR A 109 6.10 -15.12 -2.36
C THR A 109 6.90 -13.97 -1.73
N PRO A 110 7.92 -14.26 -0.91
CA PRO A 110 8.77 -13.24 -0.33
C PRO A 110 9.82 -12.74 -1.33
N LEU A 111 10.08 -11.44 -1.30
CA LEU A 111 11.17 -10.75 -1.97
C LEU A 111 12.09 -10.19 -0.89
N VAL A 112 13.36 -10.60 -0.91
CA VAL A 112 14.34 -10.25 0.12
C VAL A 112 15.27 -9.18 -0.40
N PHE A 113 15.34 -8.07 0.32
CA PHE A 113 16.19 -6.93 0.02
C PHE A 113 17.25 -6.76 1.10
N VAL A 114 18.45 -6.34 0.71
CA VAL A 114 19.50 -5.88 1.63
C VAL A 114 19.94 -4.49 1.19
N ASN A 115 19.91 -3.53 2.12
CA ASN A 115 20.26 -2.13 1.84
C ASN A 115 19.50 -1.56 0.62
N GLY A 116 18.24 -1.96 0.47
CA GLY A 116 17.35 -1.51 -0.62
C GLY A 116 17.46 -2.26 -1.95
N LYS A 117 18.38 -3.24 -2.08
CA LYS A 117 18.57 -4.02 -3.31
C LYS A 117 18.03 -5.44 -3.19
N LEU A 118 17.34 -5.93 -4.22
CA LEU A 118 16.81 -7.29 -4.26
C LEU A 118 17.96 -8.32 -4.31
N ILE A 119 18.06 -9.19 -3.30
CA ILE A 119 19.10 -10.23 -3.21
C ILE A 119 18.56 -11.65 -3.41
N GLY A 120 17.23 -11.83 -3.33
CA GLY A 120 16.63 -13.14 -3.48
C GLY A 120 15.10 -13.13 -3.46
N ILE A 121 14.54 -14.22 -3.98
CA ILE A 121 13.09 -14.43 -4.15
C ILE A 121 12.76 -15.82 -3.59
N GLY A 122 11.61 -15.94 -2.92
CA GLY A 122 11.07 -17.20 -2.42
C GLY A 122 11.57 -17.61 -1.03
N GLU A 123 10.99 -18.69 -0.51
CA GLU A 123 11.21 -19.13 0.87
C GLU A 123 12.66 -19.47 1.20
N ALA A 124 13.43 -19.96 0.22
CA ALA A 124 14.86 -20.23 0.42
C ALA A 124 15.66 -18.95 0.71
N ALA A 125 15.35 -17.84 0.03
CA ALA A 125 15.98 -16.55 0.29
C ALA A 125 15.55 -15.99 1.65
N TYR A 126 14.27 -16.13 1.99
CA TYR A 126 13.74 -15.74 3.29
C TYR A 126 14.43 -16.49 4.43
N ALA A 127 14.51 -17.82 4.35
CA ALA A 127 15.15 -18.68 5.34
C ALA A 127 16.61 -18.30 5.57
N LYS A 128 17.34 -17.95 4.50
CA LYS A 128 18.72 -17.48 4.61
C LYS A 128 18.81 -16.11 5.29
N ALA A 129 17.90 -15.19 4.99
CA ALA A 129 17.89 -13.85 5.57
C ALA A 129 17.61 -13.86 7.08
N VAL A 130 16.69 -14.71 7.54
CA VAL A 130 16.37 -14.81 8.98
C VAL A 130 17.42 -15.59 9.78
N ALA A 131 18.39 -16.22 9.10
CA ALA A 131 19.47 -16.98 9.71
C ALA A 131 20.83 -16.24 9.74
N ASP A 132 20.91 -15.02 9.19
CA ASP A 132 22.14 -14.19 9.13
C ASP A 132 22.56 -13.64 10.50
#